data_AF-A0A0M0BKC4-F1
#
_entry.id   AF-A0A0M0BKC4-F1
#
_cell.length_a   1.000
_cell.length_b   1.000
_cell.length_c   1.000
_cell.angle_alpha   90.00
_cell.angle_beta   90.00
_cell.angle_gamma   90.00
#
_symmetry.space_group_name_H-M   'P 1'
#
loop_
_entity.id
_entity.type
_entity.pdbx_description
1 polymer ?
#
loop_
_entity_poly.entity_id
_entity_poly.type
_entity_poly.pdbx_seq_one_letter_code
_entity_poly.pdbx_strand_id
1 'polypeptide(L)'
;MERKTGQSTMPLPTKEEIRTQAERGAYDRNPLLATRHEVVCQTCGQKCSIVFLDYLKAGAFELEQTKMVEVVHAAPTITGLEQTMEQMTPITFTIHCKRCGAETPHSPLTLEYLVFTTRRSASAGFYI
;
A
#
# COMPACT_ATOMS: atom_id res chain seq x y z
N MET A 1 -1.14 11.15 34.81
CA MET A 1 -0.62 12.06 33.77
C MET A 1 -0.75 11.36 32.43
N GLU A 2 -1.86 11.60 31.75
CA GLU A 2 -2.16 11.00 30.45
C GLU A 2 -1.32 11.70 29.38
N ARG A 3 -0.42 10.95 28.73
CA ARG A 3 0.34 11.44 27.59
C ARG A 3 -0.62 11.48 26.40
N LYS A 4 -1.18 12.66 26.11
CA LYS A 4 -1.87 12.93 24.85
C LYS A 4 -0.83 12.90 23.72
N THR A 5 -0.68 11.75 23.08
CA THR A 5 0.04 11.64 21.81
C THR A 5 -0.77 12.41 20.79
N GLY A 6 -0.38 13.67 20.53
CA GLY A 6 -0.96 14.45 19.44
C GLY A 6 -0.73 13.70 18.14
N GLN A 7 -1.77 13.07 17.61
CA GLN A 7 -1.79 12.60 16.24
C GLN A 7 -1.67 13.83 15.35
N SER A 8 -0.47 14.05 14.82
CA SER A 8 -0.24 15.02 13.76
C SER A 8 -1.02 14.52 12.54
N THR A 9 -2.23 15.04 12.35
CA THR A 9 -3.09 14.82 11.18
C THR A 9 -2.51 15.56 9.98
N MET A 10 -1.38 15.08 9.49
CA MET A 10 -0.92 15.46 8.17
C MET A 10 -1.95 14.95 7.16
N PRO A 11 -2.36 15.77 6.17
CA PRO A 11 -3.23 15.33 5.11
C PRO A 11 -2.66 14.09 4.41
N LEU A 12 -3.51 13.10 4.13
CA LEU A 12 -3.12 11.97 3.31
C LEU A 12 -2.88 12.44 1.88
N PRO A 13 -1.87 11.91 1.17
CA PRO A 13 -1.53 12.39 -0.16
C PRO A 13 -2.60 12.00 -1.19
N THR A 14 -2.80 12.86 -2.18
CA THR A 14 -3.73 12.60 -3.30
C THR A 14 -3.17 11.58 -4.29
N LYS A 15 -4.02 11.09 -5.20
CA LYS A 15 -3.61 10.17 -6.28
C LYS A 15 -2.48 10.76 -7.13
N GLU A 16 -2.59 12.04 -7.49
CA GLU A 16 -1.60 12.76 -8.28
C GLU A 16 -0.28 12.94 -7.53
N GLU A 17 -0.33 13.19 -6.22
CA GLU A 17 0.86 13.29 -5.38
C GLU A 17 1.58 11.94 -5.28
N ILE A 18 0.84 10.85 -5.07
CA ILE A 18 1.39 9.49 -5.06
C ILE A 18 2.04 9.17 -6.39
N ARG A 19 1.37 9.46 -7.51
CA ARG A 19 1.92 9.25 -8.85
C ARG A 19 3.21 10.03 -9.04
N THR A 20 3.22 11.31 -8.68
CA THR A 20 4.41 12.17 -8.78
C THR A 20 5.56 11.64 -7.92
N GLN A 21 5.27 11.17 -6.71
CA GLN A 21 6.25 10.53 -5.83
C GLN A 21 6.80 9.23 -6.43
N ALA A 22 5.94 8.42 -7.05
CA ALA A 22 6.32 7.19 -7.72
C ALA A 22 7.22 7.47 -8.93
N GLU A 23 6.87 8.44 -9.77
CA GLU A 23 7.69 8.88 -10.92
C GLU A 23 9.06 9.41 -10.49
N ARG A 24 9.15 10.06 -9.31
CA ARG A 24 10.40 10.51 -8.69
C ARG A 24 11.19 9.39 -8.00
N GLY A 25 10.71 8.16 -8.01
CA GLY A 25 11.39 7.00 -7.43
C GLY A 25 11.27 6.87 -5.90
N ALA A 26 10.33 7.57 -5.26
CA ALA A 26 10.15 7.52 -3.80
C ALA A 26 9.86 6.12 -3.26
N TYR A 27 9.36 5.22 -4.12
CA TYR A 27 8.98 3.85 -3.77
C TYR A 27 9.87 2.78 -4.42
N ASP A 28 10.94 3.15 -5.14
CA ASP A 28 11.76 2.21 -5.91
C ASP A 28 12.46 1.15 -5.03
N ARG A 29 12.65 1.44 -3.74
CA ARG A 29 13.23 0.51 -2.75
C ARG A 29 12.19 -0.29 -1.97
N ASN A 30 10.90 -0.09 -2.24
CA ASN A 30 9.85 -0.82 -1.56
C ASN A 30 9.67 -2.19 -2.24
N PRO A 31 10.02 -3.32 -1.59
CA PRO A 31 9.94 -4.63 -2.22
C PRO A 31 8.50 -5.04 -2.57
N LEU A 32 7.50 -4.55 -1.82
CA LEU A 32 6.09 -4.80 -2.14
C LEU A 32 5.68 -4.12 -3.44
N LEU A 33 6.29 -2.99 -3.81
CA LEU A 33 5.91 -2.22 -4.98
C LEU A 33 6.82 -2.49 -6.18
N ALA A 34 8.12 -2.53 -5.96
CA ALA A 34 9.15 -2.59 -7.00
C ALA A 34 9.44 -4.01 -7.50
N THR A 35 9.05 -5.05 -6.76
CA THR A 35 9.28 -6.44 -7.15
C THR A 35 8.14 -6.95 -8.04
N ARG A 36 8.46 -7.96 -8.86
CA ARG A 36 7.49 -8.70 -9.67
C ARG A 36 6.62 -9.60 -8.79
N HIS A 37 5.30 -9.51 -8.96
CA HIS A 37 4.29 -10.33 -8.33
C HIS A 37 3.56 -11.21 -9.34
N GLU A 38 3.11 -12.38 -8.90
CA GLU A 38 2.23 -13.25 -9.67
C GLU A 38 0.80 -13.13 -9.15
N VAL A 39 -0.12 -12.80 -10.03
CA VAL A 39 -1.56 -12.74 -9.75
C VAL A 39 -2.27 -13.74 -10.65
N VAL A 40 -3.11 -14.59 -10.07
CA VAL A 40 -3.86 -15.59 -10.84
C VAL A 40 -5.18 -14.98 -11.31
N CYS A 41 -5.41 -15.01 -12.62
CA CYS A 41 -6.70 -14.60 -13.19
C CYS A 41 -7.81 -15.55 -12.70
N GLN A 42 -8.81 -15.00 -12.02
CA GLN A 42 -9.91 -15.79 -11.44
C GLN A 42 -10.81 -16.43 -12.51
N THR A 43 -10.82 -15.91 -13.74
CA THR A 43 -11.66 -16.43 -14.83
C THR A 43 -11.02 -17.60 -15.57
N CYS A 44 -9.73 -17.53 -15.90
CA CYS A 44 -9.07 -18.53 -16.76
C CYS A 44 -7.86 -19.22 -16.12
N GLY A 45 -7.52 -18.90 -14.87
CA GLY A 45 -6.39 -19.49 -14.14
C GLY A 45 -5.00 -19.04 -14.63
N GLN A 46 -4.93 -18.15 -15.63
CA GLN A 46 -3.65 -17.64 -16.14
C GLN A 46 -2.92 -16.84 -15.07
N LYS A 47 -1.64 -17.16 -14.85
CA LYS A 47 -0.74 -16.32 -14.07
C LYS A 47 -0.39 -15.05 -14.84
N CYS A 48 -0.70 -13.91 -14.25
CA CYS A 48 -0.37 -12.58 -14.71
C CYS A 48 0.77 -12.04 -13.86
N SER A 49 1.84 -11.61 -14.52
CA SER A 49 2.99 -11.05 -13.84
C SER A 49 2.94 -9.53 -13.87
N ILE A 50 3.01 -8.91 -12.69
CA ILE A 50 2.79 -7.47 -12.50
C ILE A 50 3.84 -6.87 -11.57
N VAL A 51 4.03 -5.56 -11.66
CA VAL A 51 4.85 -4.76 -10.73
C VAL A 51 3.98 -3.58 -10.30
N PHE A 52 3.55 -3.52 -9.04
CA PHE A 52 2.59 -2.50 -8.59
C PHE A 52 3.12 -1.07 -8.76
N LEU A 53 4.43 -0.89 -8.67
CA LEU A 53 5.07 0.40 -8.90
C LEU A 53 4.83 0.95 -10.31
N ASP A 54 4.75 0.09 -11.33
CA ASP A 54 4.47 0.53 -12.71
C ASP A 54 3.05 1.11 -12.81
N TYR A 55 2.10 0.54 -12.09
CA TYR A 55 0.73 1.05 -12.00
C TYR A 55 0.68 2.39 -11.27
N LEU A 56 1.43 2.54 -10.16
CA LEU A 56 1.53 3.82 -9.45
C LEU A 56 2.11 4.92 -10.34
N LYS A 57 3.20 4.62 -11.06
CA LYS A 57 3.83 5.55 -12.02
C LYS A 57 2.88 5.93 -13.16
N ALA A 58 2.12 4.97 -13.68
CA ALA A 58 1.12 5.20 -14.72
C ALA A 58 -0.17 5.90 -14.23
N GLY A 59 -0.38 6.01 -12.92
CA GLY A 59 -1.65 6.46 -12.35
C GLY A 59 -2.80 5.46 -12.51
N ALA A 60 -2.51 4.20 -12.83
CA ALA A 60 -3.47 3.13 -13.09
C ALA A 60 -3.88 2.42 -11.79
N PHE A 61 -4.38 3.19 -10.83
CA PHE A 61 -4.86 2.71 -9.52
C PHE A 61 -5.96 3.62 -9.01
N GLU A 62 -6.81 3.15 -8.10
CA GLU A 62 -7.82 3.95 -7.45
C GLU A 62 -7.62 3.99 -5.94
N LEU A 63 -7.94 5.14 -5.34
CA LEU A 63 -8.03 5.31 -3.90
C LEU A 63 -9.48 5.05 -3.49
N GLU A 64 -9.71 3.96 -2.80
CA GLU A 64 -11.03 3.60 -2.29
C GLU A 64 -11.42 4.47 -1.09
N GLN A 65 -12.69 4.41 -0.70
CA GLN A 65 -13.15 5.06 0.53
C GLN A 65 -12.39 4.52 1.75
N THR A 66 -11.94 5.42 2.63
CA THR A 66 -11.35 5.05 3.92
C THR A 66 -12.34 4.25 4.76
N LYS A 67 -11.87 3.13 5.29
CA LYS A 67 -12.66 2.22 6.13
C LYS A 67 -11.99 2.02 7.48
N MET A 68 -12.80 1.80 8.50
CA MET A 68 -12.32 1.32 9.80
C MET A 68 -12.17 -0.19 9.72
N VAL A 69 -10.96 -0.68 9.94
CA VAL A 69 -10.66 -2.11 9.93
C VAL A 69 -10.08 -2.54 11.27
N GLU A 70 -10.50 -3.69 11.75
CA GLU A 70 -9.91 -4.31 12.93
C GLU A 70 -8.58 -4.96 12.55
N VAL A 71 -7.50 -4.49 13.14
CA VAL A 71 -6.14 -5.00 12.93
C VAL A 71 -5.72 -5.76 14.17
N VAL A 72 -5.21 -6.96 13.95
CA VAL A 72 -4.69 -7.80 15.01
C VAL A 72 -3.16 -7.71 14.98
N HIS A 73 -2.59 -7.07 15.98
CA HIS A 73 -1.14 -6.95 16.14
C HIS A 73 -0.60 -8.18 16.86
N ALA A 74 0.36 -8.86 16.24
CA ALA A 74 1.16 -9.87 16.91
C ALA A 74 2.17 -9.16 17.82
N ALA A 75 1.79 -8.94 19.09
CA ALA A 75 2.71 -8.37 20.09
C ALA A 75 3.83 -9.39 20.40
N PRO A 76 5.13 -9.01 20.26
CA PRO A 76 6.23 -9.96 20.48
C PRO A 76 6.38 -10.45 21.93
N THR A 77 5.75 -9.80 22.90
CA THR A 77 6.07 -9.96 24.32
C THR A 77 4.88 -10.13 25.26
N ILE A 78 3.63 -10.16 24.77
CA ILE A 78 2.44 -10.29 25.62
C ILE A 78 1.57 -11.40 25.05
N THR A 79 1.16 -12.33 25.91
CA THR A 79 0.23 -13.43 25.62
C THR A 79 -1.18 -12.89 25.36
N GLY A 80 -1.34 -12.14 24.27
CA GLY A 80 -2.59 -11.52 23.86
C GLY A 80 -2.40 -10.86 22.50
N LEU A 81 -3.22 -11.26 21.53
CA LEU A 81 -3.36 -10.54 20.27
C LEU A 81 -3.99 -9.18 20.59
N GLU A 82 -3.27 -8.08 20.42
CA GLU A 82 -3.85 -6.75 20.57
C GLU A 82 -4.70 -6.45 19.34
N GLN A 83 -6.00 -6.24 19.54
CA GLN A 83 -6.93 -5.83 18.49
C GLN A 83 -7.10 -4.32 18.56
N THR A 84 -6.80 -3.63 17.45
CA THR A 84 -6.97 -2.18 17.34
C THR A 84 -7.73 -1.83 16.08
N MET A 85 -8.63 -0.85 16.16
CA MET A 85 -9.31 -0.33 14.99
C MET A 85 -8.43 0.72 14.31
N GLU A 86 -8.11 0.51 13.03
CA GLU A 86 -7.30 1.42 12.23
C GLU A 86 -8.09 1.98 11.05
N GLN A 87 -7.81 3.23 10.70
CA GLN A 87 -8.30 3.83 9.46
C GLN A 87 -7.39 3.40 8.33
N MET A 88 -7.97 2.76 7.31
CA MET A 88 -7.25 2.31 6.14
C MET A 88 -7.95 2.75 4.87
N THR A 89 -7.17 3.28 3.93
CA THR A 89 -7.63 3.72 2.61
C THR A 89 -7.03 2.76 1.57
N PRO A 90 -7.79 1.75 1.09
CA PRO A 90 -7.27 0.77 0.15
C PRO A 90 -6.85 1.39 -1.18
N ILE A 91 -5.75 0.88 -1.74
CA ILE A 91 -5.32 1.22 -3.10
C ILE A 91 -5.64 0.03 -4.00
N THR A 92 -6.54 0.23 -4.95
CA THR A 92 -7.00 -0.81 -5.88
C THR A 92 -6.30 -0.68 -7.23
N PHE A 93 -5.79 -1.79 -7.74
CA PHE A 93 -5.17 -1.93 -9.06
C PHE A 93 -6.02 -2.83 -9.95
N THR A 94 -6.34 -2.36 -11.17
CA THR A 94 -7.08 -3.18 -12.14
C THR A 94 -6.11 -3.98 -13.00
N ILE A 95 -6.05 -5.29 -12.76
CA ILE A 95 -5.15 -6.19 -13.47
C ILE A 95 -5.88 -6.77 -14.68
N HIS A 96 -5.28 -6.60 -15.86
CA HIS A 96 -5.82 -7.08 -17.12
C HIS A 96 -5.19 -8.42 -17.50
N CYS A 97 -6.01 -9.46 -17.62
CA CYS A 97 -5.55 -10.77 -18.04
C CYS A 97 -5.21 -10.78 -19.54
N LYS A 98 -3.93 -11.00 -19.87
CA LYS A 98 -3.46 -11.06 -21.27
C LYS A 98 -4.05 -12.22 -22.09
N ARG A 99 -4.63 -13.23 -21.43
CA ARG A 99 -5.20 -14.43 -22.10
C ARG A 99 -6.67 -14.26 -22.44
N CYS A 100 -7.51 -13.89 -21.46
CA CYS A 100 -8.97 -13.83 -21.65
C CYS A 100 -9.54 -12.41 -21.62
N GLY A 101 -8.71 -11.38 -21.40
CA GLY A 101 -9.15 -9.99 -21.33
C GLY A 101 -9.90 -9.61 -20.06
N ALA A 102 -10.11 -10.55 -19.12
CA ALA A 102 -10.78 -10.26 -17.87
C ALA A 102 -9.98 -9.23 -17.04
N GLU A 103 -10.70 -8.28 -16.46
CA GLU A 103 -10.18 -7.29 -15.52
C GLU A 103 -10.53 -7.73 -14.10
N THR A 104 -9.56 -7.66 -13.18
CA THR A 104 -9.77 -8.03 -11.79
C THR A 104 -9.14 -6.97 -10.88
N PRO A 105 -9.92 -6.40 -9.93
CA PRO A 105 -9.37 -5.48 -8.95
C PRO A 105 -8.51 -6.23 -7.92
N HIS A 106 -7.38 -5.65 -7.57
CA HIS A 106 -6.48 -6.14 -6.54
C HIS A 106 -6.09 -5.00 -5.61
N SER A 107 -6.21 -5.19 -4.29
CA SER A 107 -5.89 -4.15 -3.29
C SER A 107 -4.84 -4.67 -2.30
N PRO A 108 -3.55 -4.70 -2.66
CA PRO A 108 -2.49 -5.31 -1.85
C PRO A 108 -1.97 -4.38 -0.74
N LEU A 109 -2.28 -3.09 -0.79
CA LEU A 109 -1.78 -2.10 0.16
C LEU A 109 -2.76 -0.94 0.33
N THR A 110 -2.42 -0.10 1.29
CA THR A 110 -3.20 1.08 1.68
C THR A 110 -2.38 2.36 1.52
N LEU A 111 -3.08 3.50 1.51
CA LEU A 111 -2.47 4.82 1.47
C LEU A 111 -1.55 5.06 2.68
N GLU A 112 -2.00 4.62 3.85
CA GLU A 112 -1.28 4.75 5.11
C GLU A 112 0.06 3.99 5.06
N TYR A 113 0.10 2.83 4.39
CA TYR A 113 1.34 2.09 4.14
C TYR A 113 2.32 2.88 3.25
N LEU A 114 1.84 3.53 2.18
CA LEU A 114 2.70 4.37 1.33
C LEU A 114 3.30 5.55 2.10
N VAL A 115 2.49 6.20 2.94
CA VAL A 115 2.95 7.29 3.80
C VAL A 115 3.96 6.79 4.82
N PHE A 116 3.73 5.64 5.43
CA PHE A 116 4.66 5.05 6.39
C PHE A 116 6.02 4.72 5.75
N THR A 117 6.01 4.09 4.58
CA THR A 117 7.25 3.64 3.92
C THR A 117 8.11 4.81 3.42
N THR A 118 7.49 5.89 2.94
CA THR A 118 8.22 7.12 2.54
C THR A 118 8.83 7.84 3.73
N ARG A 119 8.11 7.95 4.86
CA ARG A 119 8.63 8.54 6.10
C ARG A 119 9.81 7.74 6.66
N ARG A 120 9.71 6.41 6.67
CA ARG A 120 10.80 5.53 7.13
C ARG A 120 12.04 5.64 6.23
N SER A 121 11.85 5.82 4.93
CA SER A 121 12.95 6.04 3.98
C SER A 121 13.68 7.37 4.23
N ALA A 122 12.95 8.41 4.66
CA ALA A 122 13.54 9.70 5.02
C ALA A 122 14.31 9.67 6.35
N SER A 123 13.87 8.87 7.33
CA SER A 123 14.56 8.75 8.63
C SER A 123 15.77 7.82 8.64
N ALA A 124 15.89 6.91 7.66
CA ALA A 124 17.03 6.02 7.51
C ALA A 124 18.31 6.70 6.95
N GLY A 125 18.29 8.02 6.73
CA GLY A 125 19.46 8.81 6.33
C GLY A 125 20.46 9.13 7.45
N PHE A 126 20.27 8.61 8.67
CA PHE A 126 21.11 8.91 9.85
C PHE A 126 21.68 7.66 10.53
N TYR A 127 22.35 6.78 9.79
CA TYR A 127 23.37 5.90 10.37
C TYR A 127 24.50 5.74 9.35
N ILE A 128 25.51 6.62 9.48
CA ILE A 128 26.87 6.43 8.96
C ILE A 128 27.69 5.86 10.11
#